data_AF-A0A4Q5RCY2-F1
#
_entry.id   AF-A0A4Q5RCY2-F1
#
_cell.length_a   1.000
_cell.length_b   1.000
_cell.length_c   1.000
_cell.angle_alpha   90.00
_cell.angle_beta   90.00
_cell.angle_gamma   90.00
#
_symmetry.space_group_name_H-M   'P 1'
#
loop_
_entity.id
_entity.type
_entity.pdbx_description
1 polymer ?
#
loop_
_entity_poly.entity_id
_entity_poly.type
_entity_poly.pdbx_seq_one_letter_code
_entity_poly.pdbx_strand_id
1 'polypeptide(L)'
;MQLKPLSNITVPSGFKAKPKETLPEPEPLEEEGKQLRAAFGNKMIILSGKEKLPDFDLCDALQSQGFQTSIYNQQQSKYKNFLIDYYTHDLTEADRAEQIGELCQRISFFKNAIERDEIVKTVAKKTKVKTATLTKQVNDFINGRDNEEQDVEPKQKALPKWVNKDRYLTLGFDWRIENEHETGFYFAGSSGPQQLTNFVLTQLIHVYTQDDDNRRLTEINNGYHKTIIQLPAKAFTSLEMFETIITNEGAFWTMDGFTKSHLNRLKSTFLREYPKCFELKTLGWQPEGFFSYSNKIYKEELIDFNSYGVAEVGDLNYLSMGASSILDGVRSEDDIYKNDKYLKFIQAKITLKEWCQLMVKVYPDHGMMGISWVLLAAFKDVVFRRNNNCPIPYAYGAV
;
A
#
# COMPACT_ATOMS: atom_id res chain seq x y z
N MET A 1 -24.80 -52.40 -8.13
CA MET A 1 -24.01 -53.64 -8.06
C MET A 1 -22.69 -53.29 -7.37
N GLN A 2 -22.63 -53.45 -6.04
CA GLN A 2 -21.83 -54.50 -5.37
C GLN A 2 -20.31 -54.47 -5.69
N LEU A 3 -19.56 -53.80 -4.81
CA LEU A 3 -18.39 -54.23 -4.03
C LEU A 3 -17.39 -55.31 -4.55
N LYS A 4 -16.11 -55.05 -4.17
CA LYS A 4 -14.96 -55.95 -3.81
C LYS A 4 -13.90 -56.26 -4.90
N PRO A 5 -12.65 -56.67 -4.52
CA PRO A 5 -11.85 -56.40 -3.31
C PRO A 5 -10.33 -56.16 -3.57
N LEU A 6 -9.63 -55.71 -2.52
CA LEU A 6 -8.16 -55.74 -2.35
C LEU A 6 -7.63 -57.18 -2.26
N SER A 7 -6.48 -57.47 -2.89
CA SER A 7 -5.58 -58.57 -2.49
C SER A 7 -4.13 -58.35 -2.94
N ASN A 8 -3.20 -58.80 -2.09
CA ASN A 8 -1.74 -59.06 -2.28
C ASN A 8 -0.79 -57.89 -1.90
N ILE A 9 -0.32 -57.79 -0.65
CA ILE A 9 0.85 -58.46 -0.01
C ILE A 9 2.17 -58.05 -0.73
N THR A 10 3.15 -57.40 -0.09
CA THR A 10 4.19 -58.05 0.75
C THR A 10 5.02 -57.01 1.53
N VAL A 11 5.34 -57.30 2.80
CA VAL A 11 6.32 -56.58 3.63
C VAL A 11 7.58 -57.45 3.75
N PRO A 12 8.81 -56.92 3.62
CA PRO A 12 10.02 -57.69 3.93
C PRO A 12 10.38 -57.60 5.43
N SER A 13 10.69 -58.76 5.96
CA SER A 13 11.10 -59.08 7.33
C SER A 13 12.55 -58.70 7.65
N GLY A 14 12.78 -58.20 8.88
CA GLY A 14 14.08 -58.29 9.53
C GLY A 14 14.26 -57.36 10.72
N PHE A 15 13.95 -57.82 11.94
CA PHE A 15 14.94 -58.06 13.02
C PHE A 15 14.24 -58.45 14.34
N LYS A 16 14.96 -59.26 15.12
CA LYS A 16 14.51 -60.21 16.15
C LYS A 16 14.05 -59.56 17.47
N ALA A 17 13.08 -60.21 18.11
CA ALA A 17 12.64 -59.95 19.48
C ALA A 17 13.69 -60.33 20.54
N LYS A 18 13.79 -59.52 21.59
CA LYS A 18 14.42 -59.84 22.89
C LYS A 18 13.34 -59.88 24.00
N PRO A 19 13.59 -60.59 25.11
CA PRO A 19 12.55 -61.18 25.97
C PRO A 19 11.96 -60.22 27.00
N LYS A 20 10.81 -60.61 27.57
CA LYS A 20 10.07 -59.93 28.64
C LYS A 20 10.94 -59.64 29.86
N GLU A 21 11.16 -58.35 30.15
CA GLU A 21 11.50 -57.85 31.48
C GLU A 21 10.24 -57.26 32.13
N THR A 22 10.09 -57.59 33.41
CA THR A 22 9.01 -57.21 34.32
C THR A 22 8.88 -55.70 34.46
N LEU A 23 7.63 -55.21 34.44
CA LEU A 23 7.26 -53.82 34.73
C LEU A 23 7.82 -53.39 36.11
N PRO A 24 8.54 -52.25 36.22
CA PRO A 24 8.77 -51.60 37.50
C PRO A 24 7.48 -50.95 37.99
N GLU A 25 7.29 -50.89 39.31
CA GLU A 25 6.22 -50.16 39.98
C GLU A 25 6.25 -48.66 39.60
N PRO A 26 5.10 -47.97 39.51
CA PRO A 26 5.06 -46.57 39.11
C PRO A 26 5.61 -45.65 40.20
N GLU A 27 6.69 -44.93 39.88
CA GLU A 27 7.17 -43.77 40.64
C GLU A 27 6.20 -42.56 40.52
N PRO A 28 6.26 -41.60 41.46
CA PRO A 28 5.20 -40.61 41.66
C PRO A 28 5.13 -39.55 40.53
N LEU A 29 3.90 -39.29 40.08
CA LEU A 29 3.46 -38.35 39.03
C LEU A 29 3.81 -36.85 39.24
N GLU A 30 4.75 -36.48 40.11
CA GLU A 30 5.00 -35.08 40.47
C GLU A 30 6.04 -34.36 39.59
N GLU A 31 6.91 -35.06 38.87
CA GLU A 31 7.92 -34.40 38.01
C GLU A 31 7.50 -34.23 36.54
N GLU A 32 6.69 -35.12 35.95
CA GLU A 32 6.16 -34.92 34.58
C GLU A 32 5.15 -33.75 34.50
N GLY A 33 4.44 -33.48 35.60
CA GLY A 33 3.50 -32.35 35.71
C GLY A 33 4.17 -30.97 35.65
N LYS A 34 5.46 -30.87 36.00
CA LYS A 34 6.22 -29.62 35.92
C LYS A 34 6.79 -29.35 34.53
N GLN A 35 7.17 -30.39 33.77
CA GLN A 35 7.67 -30.20 32.40
C GLN A 35 6.55 -29.91 31.39
N LEU A 36 5.35 -30.47 31.57
CA LEU A 36 4.18 -30.17 30.71
C LEU A 36 3.64 -28.74 30.88
N ARG A 37 3.82 -28.12 32.05
CA ARG A 37 3.45 -26.71 32.29
C ARG A 37 4.36 -25.71 31.58
N ALA A 38 5.59 -26.08 31.26
CA ALA A 38 6.55 -25.21 30.57
C ALA A 38 6.43 -25.25 29.02
N ALA A 39 5.80 -26.30 28.46
CA ALA A 39 5.77 -26.52 27.00
C ALA A 39 4.46 -26.09 26.30
N PHE A 40 3.38 -25.79 27.04
CA PHE A 40 2.08 -25.45 26.46
C PHE A 40 1.45 -24.20 27.07
N GLY A 41 1.92 -23.03 26.63
CA GLY A 41 1.20 -21.77 26.81
C GLY A 41 -0.02 -21.67 25.89
N ASN A 42 -1.18 -21.35 26.47
CA ASN A 42 -2.39 -20.83 25.81
C ASN A 42 -3.18 -21.73 24.82
N LYS A 43 -3.64 -22.90 25.25
CA LYS A 43 -4.85 -23.51 24.66
C LYS A 43 -5.81 -24.05 25.72
N MET A 44 -7.05 -23.55 25.70
CA MET A 44 -8.16 -24.15 26.45
C MET A 44 -8.39 -25.58 25.95
N ILE A 45 -8.20 -26.56 26.82
CA ILE A 45 -8.68 -27.93 26.61
C ILE A 45 -10.03 -28.03 27.33
N ILE A 46 -11.12 -28.16 26.56
CA ILE A 46 -12.41 -28.57 27.12
C ILE A 46 -12.36 -30.09 27.23
N LEU A 47 -12.15 -30.60 28.46
CA LEU A 47 -12.37 -32.00 28.75
C LEU A 47 -13.84 -32.19 29.13
N SER A 48 -14.66 -32.68 28.21
CA SER A 48 -15.90 -33.37 28.57
C SER A 48 -15.66 -34.87 28.54
N GLY A 49 -16.19 -35.56 29.55
CA GLY A 49 -15.95 -36.99 29.75
C GLY A 49 -16.59 -37.89 28.69
N LYS A 50 -15.87 -38.98 28.41
CA LYS A 50 -16.32 -40.30 27.92
C LYS A 50 -17.23 -40.30 26.68
N GLU A 51 -16.61 -40.23 25.50
CA GLU A 51 -16.69 -41.20 24.40
C GLU A 51 -15.95 -40.63 23.18
N LYS A 52 -15.18 -41.48 22.46
CA LYS A 52 -14.47 -41.08 21.24
C LYS A 52 -15.49 -40.88 20.12
N LEU A 53 -15.71 -39.63 19.69
CA LEU A 53 -16.39 -39.32 18.43
C LEU A 53 -15.35 -39.02 17.33
N PRO A 54 -15.60 -39.47 16.09
CA PRO A 54 -14.61 -39.46 15.02
C PRO A 54 -14.36 -38.04 14.50
N ASP A 55 -13.13 -37.81 14.03
CA ASP A 55 -12.65 -36.56 13.43
C ASP A 55 -13.69 -35.97 12.45
N PHE A 56 -14.30 -34.86 12.85
CA PHE A 56 -15.04 -33.98 11.95
C PHE A 56 -14.37 -32.61 11.95
N ASP A 57 -13.86 -32.23 10.79
CA ASP A 57 -13.27 -30.92 10.53
C ASP A 57 -14.37 -29.85 10.66
N LEU A 58 -14.14 -28.88 11.56
CA LEU A 58 -15.12 -27.88 11.99
C LEU A 58 -15.52 -26.91 10.85
N CYS A 59 -14.75 -26.89 9.76
CA CYS A 59 -14.95 -25.96 8.65
C CYS A 59 -16.14 -26.32 7.75
N ASP A 60 -16.50 -27.60 7.62
CA ASP A 60 -17.55 -28.03 6.69
C ASP A 60 -18.97 -27.98 7.29
N ALA A 61 -19.10 -28.01 8.63
CA ALA A 61 -20.39 -27.90 9.31
C ALA A 61 -20.93 -26.46 9.39
N LEU A 62 -20.09 -25.46 9.11
CA LEU A 62 -20.44 -24.04 9.24
C LEU A 62 -21.23 -23.46 8.05
N GLN A 63 -21.32 -24.17 6.93
CA GLN A 63 -22.00 -23.67 5.73
C GLN A 63 -23.48 -24.07 5.58
N SER A 64 -24.04 -24.89 6.46
CA SER A 64 -25.46 -25.28 6.37
C SER A 64 -26.32 -24.70 7.49
N GLN A 65 -27.01 -23.60 7.16
CA GLN A 65 -28.29 -23.12 7.74
C GLN A 65 -28.30 -22.61 9.20
N GLY A 66 -28.50 -21.29 9.36
CA GLY A 66 -29.59 -20.71 10.19
C GLY A 66 -29.77 -21.09 11.67
N PHE A 67 -28.81 -21.72 12.35
CA PHE A 67 -29.04 -22.35 13.68
C PHE A 67 -28.06 -21.93 14.80
N GLN A 68 -27.40 -20.76 14.73
CA GLN A 68 -26.25 -20.46 15.61
C GLN A 68 -26.43 -19.47 16.78
N THR A 69 -27.57 -18.81 16.99
CA THR A 69 -27.70 -17.88 18.13
C THR A 69 -28.24 -18.53 19.41
N SER A 70 -29.08 -19.56 19.33
CA SER A 70 -29.71 -20.16 20.52
C SER A 70 -28.76 -21.06 21.31
N ILE A 71 -27.97 -21.90 20.62
CA ILE A 71 -27.04 -22.85 21.25
C ILE A 71 -25.87 -22.12 21.92
N TYR A 72 -25.34 -21.07 21.29
CA TYR A 72 -24.25 -20.26 21.84
C TYR A 72 -24.64 -19.59 23.17
N ASN A 73 -25.83 -18.98 23.22
CA ASN A 73 -26.34 -18.34 24.44
C ASN A 73 -26.65 -19.36 25.55
N GLN A 74 -27.15 -20.56 25.19
CA GLN A 74 -27.43 -21.63 26.15
C GLN A 74 -26.15 -22.22 26.76
N GLN A 75 -25.07 -22.34 25.97
CA GLN A 75 -23.78 -22.82 26.46
C GLN A 75 -23.05 -21.77 27.33
N GLN A 76 -23.12 -20.49 27.00
CA GLN A 76 -22.56 -19.42 27.86
C GLN A 76 -23.26 -19.35 29.22
N SER A 77 -24.59 -19.46 29.26
CA SER A 77 -25.36 -19.48 30.51
C SER A 77 -25.00 -20.67 31.41
N LYS A 78 -24.80 -21.86 30.83
CA LYS A 78 -24.36 -23.05 31.56
C LYS A 78 -22.95 -22.90 32.13
N TYR A 79 -22.02 -22.33 31.37
CA TYR A 79 -20.63 -22.10 31.81
C TYR A 79 -20.55 -21.06 32.94
N LYS A 80 -21.30 -19.96 32.84
CA LYS A 80 -21.43 -18.95 33.90
C LYS A 80 -21.88 -19.57 35.22
N ASN A 81 -22.94 -20.38 35.18
CA ASN A 81 -23.48 -21.02 36.39
C ASN A 81 -22.49 -22.04 36.96
N PHE A 82 -21.83 -22.83 36.11
CA PHE A 82 -20.77 -23.75 36.54
C PHE A 82 -19.62 -23.04 37.25
N LEU A 83 -19.10 -21.93 36.72
CA LEU A 83 -18.03 -21.17 37.37
C LEU A 83 -18.45 -20.65 38.74
N ILE A 84 -19.66 -20.09 38.84
CA ILE A 84 -20.18 -19.59 40.11
C ILE A 84 -20.30 -20.75 41.10
N ASP A 85 -20.89 -21.88 40.73
CA ASP A 85 -21.06 -23.02 41.63
C ASP A 85 -19.72 -23.61 42.05
N TYR A 86 -18.82 -23.87 41.11
CA TYR A 86 -17.50 -24.44 41.38
C TYR A 86 -16.69 -23.62 42.39
N TYR A 87 -16.65 -22.29 42.21
CA TYR A 87 -15.87 -21.38 43.06
C TYR A 87 -16.61 -20.89 44.31
N THR A 88 -17.88 -21.30 44.50
CA THR A 88 -18.64 -20.96 45.70
C THR A 88 -19.11 -22.18 46.49
N HIS A 89 -18.80 -23.39 46.03
CA HIS A 89 -19.05 -24.65 46.74
C HIS A 89 -17.98 -24.88 47.81
N ASP A 90 -18.40 -25.12 49.05
CA ASP A 90 -17.52 -25.42 50.21
C ASP A 90 -16.39 -24.40 50.45
N LEU A 91 -16.74 -23.11 50.49
CA LEU A 91 -15.85 -22.04 50.92
C LEU A 91 -15.44 -22.22 52.40
N THR A 92 -14.28 -22.82 52.64
CA THR A 92 -13.61 -22.82 53.95
C THR A 92 -13.11 -21.40 54.28
N GLU A 93 -12.96 -21.05 55.56
CA GLU A 93 -12.44 -19.71 55.93
C GLU A 93 -11.01 -19.46 55.41
N ALA A 94 -10.22 -20.52 55.23
CA ALA A 94 -8.85 -20.44 54.76
C ALA A 94 -8.74 -20.09 53.26
N ASP A 95 -9.61 -20.67 52.41
CA ASP A 95 -9.46 -20.58 50.94
C ASP A 95 -10.40 -19.53 50.32
N ARG A 96 -11.28 -18.94 51.13
CA ARG A 96 -12.33 -18.01 50.69
C ARG A 96 -11.80 -16.80 49.94
N ALA A 97 -10.67 -16.24 50.37
CA ALA A 97 -10.10 -15.05 49.72
C ALA A 97 -9.51 -15.38 48.35
N GLU A 98 -8.84 -16.52 48.23
CA GLU A 98 -8.18 -16.98 47.01
C GLU A 98 -9.19 -17.38 45.93
N GLN A 99 -10.18 -18.22 46.28
CA GLN A 99 -11.22 -18.68 45.34
C GLN A 99 -12.08 -17.52 44.81
N ILE A 100 -12.40 -16.54 45.66
CA ILE A 100 -13.12 -15.33 45.24
C ILE A 100 -12.23 -14.47 44.33
N GLY A 101 -10.93 -14.38 44.61
CA GLY A 101 -9.96 -13.71 43.76
C GLY A 101 -9.90 -14.31 42.35
N GLU A 102 -9.75 -15.63 42.24
CA GLU A 102 -9.76 -16.34 40.95
C GLU A 102 -11.08 -16.16 40.20
N LEU A 103 -12.21 -16.24 40.91
CA LEU A 103 -13.52 -16.03 40.31
C LEU A 103 -13.66 -14.60 39.78
N CYS A 104 -13.22 -13.58 40.53
CA CYS A 104 -13.18 -12.20 40.06
C CYS A 104 -12.28 -12.02 38.83
N GLN A 105 -11.11 -12.66 38.80
CA GLN A 105 -10.24 -12.67 37.63
C GLN A 105 -10.95 -13.30 36.42
N ARG A 106 -11.64 -14.43 36.57
CA ARG A 106 -12.40 -15.07 35.47
C ARG A 106 -13.57 -14.23 34.98
N ILE A 107 -14.32 -13.60 35.90
CA ILE A 107 -15.41 -12.68 35.57
C ILE A 107 -14.89 -11.49 34.73
N SER A 108 -13.67 -11.04 35.00
CA SER A 108 -13.04 -9.94 34.28
C SER A 108 -12.80 -10.21 32.77
N PHE A 109 -12.87 -11.47 32.31
CA PHE A 109 -12.75 -11.84 30.88
C PHE A 109 -14.07 -11.79 30.10
N PHE A 110 -15.22 -11.67 30.77
CA PHE A 110 -16.50 -11.51 30.07
C PHE A 110 -16.56 -10.14 29.40
N LYS A 111 -16.79 -10.08 28.08
CA LYS A 111 -16.73 -8.83 27.31
C LYS A 111 -17.85 -7.85 27.64
N ASN A 112 -19.05 -8.35 27.91
CA ASN A 112 -20.22 -7.52 28.17
C ASN A 112 -20.27 -7.01 29.62
N ALA A 113 -20.31 -5.69 29.80
CA ALA A 113 -20.32 -5.05 31.12
C ALA A 113 -21.59 -5.34 31.94
N ILE A 114 -22.74 -5.44 31.27
CA ILE A 114 -24.02 -5.75 31.91
C ILE A 114 -23.99 -7.19 32.44
N GLU A 115 -23.45 -8.11 31.64
CA GLU A 115 -23.31 -9.51 32.03
C GLU A 115 -22.36 -9.67 33.23
N ARG A 116 -21.24 -8.93 33.27
CA ARG A 116 -20.33 -8.90 34.42
C ARG A 116 -21.03 -8.42 35.68
N ASP A 117 -21.80 -7.33 35.61
CA ASP A 117 -22.52 -6.78 36.76
C ASP A 117 -23.56 -7.77 37.32
N GLU A 118 -24.27 -8.48 36.44
CA GLU A 118 -25.18 -9.56 36.84
C GLU A 118 -24.45 -10.73 37.52
N ILE A 119 -23.30 -11.15 36.99
CA ILE A 119 -22.50 -12.22 37.62
C ILE A 119 -22.02 -11.79 39.01
N VAL A 120 -21.48 -10.57 39.13
CA VAL A 120 -21.00 -10.01 40.41
C VAL A 120 -22.12 -9.94 41.44
N LYS A 121 -23.35 -9.57 41.04
CA LYS A 121 -24.53 -9.59 41.91
C LYS A 121 -24.89 -10.99 42.40
N THR A 122 -24.80 -12.01 41.55
CA THR A 122 -25.06 -13.40 41.93
C THR A 122 -23.97 -13.93 42.87
N VAL A 123 -22.70 -13.62 42.61
CA VAL A 123 -21.57 -14.01 43.47
C VAL A 123 -21.68 -13.33 44.84
N ALA A 124 -21.97 -12.03 44.90
CA ALA A 124 -22.16 -11.29 46.15
C ALA A 124 -23.22 -11.94 47.06
N LYS A 125 -24.32 -12.43 46.48
CA LYS A 125 -25.38 -13.13 47.21
C LYS A 125 -24.92 -14.47 47.78
N LYS A 126 -24.17 -15.27 47.03
CA LYS A 126 -23.69 -16.60 47.46
C LYS A 126 -22.54 -16.52 48.46
N THR A 127 -21.61 -15.59 48.27
CA THR A 127 -20.41 -15.47 49.10
C THR A 127 -20.57 -14.53 50.28
N LYS A 128 -21.69 -13.80 50.40
CA LYS A 128 -21.95 -12.75 51.40
C LYS A 128 -20.90 -11.62 51.41
N VAL A 129 -20.17 -11.43 50.31
CA VAL A 129 -19.23 -10.32 50.14
C VAL A 129 -19.96 -9.12 49.53
N LYS A 130 -19.61 -7.90 49.97
CA LYS A 130 -20.22 -6.67 49.46
C LYS A 130 -19.96 -6.52 47.96
N THR A 131 -21.01 -6.28 47.18
CA THR A 131 -20.95 -6.12 45.71
C THR A 131 -19.89 -5.09 45.29
N ALA A 132 -19.81 -3.95 45.99
CA ALA A 132 -18.83 -2.90 45.70
C ALA A 132 -17.38 -3.39 45.79
N THR A 133 -17.08 -4.31 46.71
CA THR A 133 -15.73 -4.89 46.86
C THR A 133 -15.39 -5.79 45.68
N LEU A 134 -16.34 -6.64 45.25
CA LEU A 134 -16.16 -7.53 44.10
C LEU A 134 -16.08 -6.73 42.79
N THR A 135 -16.90 -5.68 42.62
CA THR A 135 -16.82 -4.78 41.45
C THR A 135 -15.46 -4.09 41.39
N LYS A 136 -14.95 -3.61 42.52
CA LYS A 136 -13.60 -3.01 42.58
C LYS A 136 -12.54 -4.03 42.17
N GLN A 137 -12.57 -5.23 42.74
CA GLN A 137 -11.59 -6.27 42.46
C GLN A 137 -11.63 -6.75 41.00
N VAL A 138 -12.82 -6.90 40.41
CA VAL A 138 -12.97 -7.20 38.97
C VAL A 138 -12.41 -6.06 38.12
N ASN A 139 -12.67 -4.81 38.48
CA ASN A 139 -12.11 -3.65 37.79
C ASN A 139 -10.60 -3.53 37.96
N ASP A 140 -10.04 -3.88 39.13
CA ASP A 140 -8.60 -3.91 39.36
C ASP A 140 -7.93 -4.96 38.45
N PHE A 141 -8.57 -6.11 38.17
CA PHE A 141 -8.09 -7.08 37.18
C PHE A 141 -8.28 -6.63 35.72
N ILE A 142 -9.31 -5.82 35.42
CA ILE A 142 -9.48 -5.18 34.10
C ILE A 142 -8.35 -4.17 33.90
N ASN A 143 -8.21 -3.23 34.83
CA ASN A 143 -7.22 -2.18 34.82
C ASN A 143 -5.78 -2.74 34.90
N GLY A 144 -5.56 -3.83 35.65
CA GLY A 144 -4.27 -4.49 35.76
C GLY A 144 -3.81 -5.13 34.45
N ARG A 145 -4.74 -5.73 33.69
CA ARG A 145 -4.46 -6.22 32.32
C ARG A 145 -4.28 -5.07 31.33
N ASP A 146 -5.05 -3.99 31.50
CA ASP A 146 -4.88 -2.76 30.72
C ASP A 146 -3.56 -2.05 31.04
N ASN A 147 -2.95 -2.28 32.21
CA ASN A 147 -1.69 -1.68 32.66
C ASN A 147 -0.45 -2.57 32.41
N GLU A 148 -0.56 -3.90 32.38
CA GLU A 148 0.56 -4.80 32.02
C GLU A 148 0.83 -4.88 30.51
N GLU A 149 -0.11 -4.41 29.67
CA GLU A 149 0.13 -4.14 28.24
C GLU A 149 0.72 -2.72 27.98
N GLN A 150 1.04 -1.95 29.02
CA GLN A 150 1.57 -0.57 28.93
C GLN A 150 3.09 -0.49 29.15
N ASP A 151 3.86 -1.11 28.26
CA ASP A 151 5.21 -0.63 27.91
C ASP A 151 5.31 -0.31 26.40
N VAL A 152 4.19 0.15 25.82
CA VAL A 152 4.13 0.82 24.53
C VAL A 152 3.13 1.98 24.63
N GLU A 153 3.52 3.15 24.14
CA GLU A 153 2.84 4.44 24.25
C GLU A 153 1.31 4.44 23.94
N PRO A 154 0.52 5.33 24.58
CA PRO A 154 -0.93 5.26 24.61
C PRO A 154 -1.61 5.83 23.35
N LYS A 155 -2.66 5.13 22.87
CA LYS A 155 -3.66 5.47 21.83
C LYS A 155 -3.40 4.96 20.40
N GLN A 156 -3.52 3.65 20.18
CA GLN A 156 -3.86 3.15 18.83
C GLN A 156 -5.07 2.23 18.89
N LYS A 157 -6.22 2.76 18.46
CA LYS A 157 -7.27 1.92 17.86
C LYS A 157 -6.58 1.02 16.82
N ALA A 158 -6.91 -0.27 16.81
CA ALA A 158 -6.35 -1.21 15.84
C ALA A 158 -6.44 -0.60 14.43
N LEU A 159 -5.28 -0.39 13.79
CA LEU A 159 -5.24 0.19 12.45
C LEU A 159 -5.99 -0.71 11.47
N PRO A 160 -6.76 -0.14 10.52
CA PRO A 160 -7.40 -0.91 9.45
C PRO A 160 -6.39 -1.81 8.73
N LYS A 161 -6.82 -3.00 8.28
CA LYS A 161 -5.92 -3.98 7.62
C LYS A 161 -5.20 -3.44 6.39
N TRP A 162 -5.79 -2.47 5.70
CA TRP A 162 -5.23 -1.87 4.50
C TRP A 162 -4.12 -0.86 4.80
N VAL A 163 -4.02 -0.38 6.04
CA VAL A 163 -3.00 0.59 6.45
C VAL A 163 -1.66 -0.11 6.63
N ASN A 164 -0.65 0.35 5.90
CA ASN A 164 0.72 -0.03 6.14
C ASN A 164 1.20 0.60 7.46
N LYS A 165 1.36 -0.24 8.49
CA LYS A 165 1.73 0.19 9.84
C LYS A 165 3.05 0.97 9.85
N ASP A 166 4.09 0.45 9.21
CA ASP A 166 5.42 1.05 9.25
C ASP A 166 5.40 2.44 8.61
N ARG A 167 4.78 2.56 7.44
CA ARG A 167 4.62 3.83 6.73
C ARG A 167 3.80 4.84 7.55
N TYR A 168 2.68 4.38 8.11
CA TYR A 168 1.78 5.23 8.89
C TYR A 168 2.42 5.75 10.18
N LEU A 169 3.19 4.90 10.87
CA LEU A 169 3.90 5.28 12.10
C LEU A 169 5.09 6.21 11.82
N THR A 170 5.82 5.97 10.71
CA THR A 170 7.02 6.75 10.37
C THR A 170 6.70 8.09 9.72
N LEU A 171 5.77 8.12 8.76
CA LEU A 171 5.42 9.33 8.00
C LEU A 171 4.26 10.11 8.65
N GLY A 172 3.49 9.47 9.52
CA GLY A 172 2.30 10.04 10.16
C GLY A 172 1.08 10.11 9.23
N PHE A 173 1.11 9.39 8.10
CA PHE A 173 0.00 9.20 7.18
C PHE A 173 0.19 7.96 6.31
N ASP A 174 -0.89 7.52 5.69
CA ASP A 174 -0.93 6.50 4.65
C ASP A 174 -1.84 6.96 3.49
N TRP A 175 -1.86 6.26 2.36
CA TRP A 175 -2.78 6.52 1.26
C TRP A 175 -3.44 5.26 0.75
N ARG A 176 -4.61 5.44 0.16
CA ARG A 176 -5.39 4.37 -0.47
C ARG A 176 -5.91 4.84 -1.82
N ILE A 177 -5.95 3.91 -2.78
CA ILE A 177 -6.57 4.08 -4.09
C ILE A 177 -7.53 2.91 -4.27
N GLU A 178 -8.82 3.19 -4.35
CA GLU A 178 -9.83 2.13 -4.48
C GLU A 178 -11.02 2.62 -5.32
N ASN A 179 -11.90 3.40 -4.70
CA ASN A 179 -13.06 4.04 -5.30
C ASN A 179 -13.06 5.53 -4.94
N GLU A 180 -14.01 6.29 -5.49
CA GLU A 180 -14.12 7.75 -5.30
C GLU A 180 -14.29 8.19 -3.84
N HIS A 181 -14.74 7.31 -2.94
CA HIS A 181 -14.96 7.63 -1.53
C HIS A 181 -13.77 7.24 -0.65
N GLU A 182 -13.09 6.14 -0.98
CA GLU A 182 -12.00 5.59 -0.19
C GLU A 182 -10.61 5.99 -0.72
N THR A 183 -10.54 6.74 -1.82
CA THR A 183 -9.28 7.26 -2.35
C THR A 183 -8.87 8.53 -1.61
N GLY A 184 -7.64 8.56 -1.11
CA GLY A 184 -7.13 9.72 -0.38
C GLY A 184 -5.91 9.45 0.49
N PHE A 185 -5.40 10.53 1.08
CA PHE A 185 -4.42 10.50 2.16
C PHE A 185 -5.12 10.44 3.51
N TYR A 186 -4.71 9.47 4.32
CA TYR A 186 -5.21 9.21 5.65
C TYR A 186 -4.15 9.54 6.70
N PHE A 187 -4.36 10.63 7.43
CA PHE A 187 -3.42 11.12 8.44
C PHE A 187 -3.75 10.58 9.82
N ALA A 188 -2.77 10.62 10.72
CA ALA A 188 -2.98 10.26 12.12
C ALA A 188 -4.00 11.19 12.80
N GLY A 189 -5.16 10.63 13.18
CA GLY A 189 -6.20 11.30 13.94
C GLY A 189 -6.44 10.65 15.31
N SER A 190 -7.21 11.34 16.17
CA SER A 190 -7.54 10.88 17.52
C SER A 190 -8.32 9.55 17.55
N SER A 191 -9.03 9.25 16.46
CA SER A 191 -9.88 8.07 16.30
C SER A 191 -9.32 7.05 15.30
N GLY A 192 -8.06 7.17 14.92
CA GLY A 192 -7.42 6.37 13.88
C GLY A 192 -7.13 7.19 12.63
N PRO A 193 -6.80 6.53 11.51
CA PRO A 193 -6.51 7.19 10.24
C PRO A 193 -7.73 8.01 9.78
N GLN A 194 -7.53 9.30 9.58
CA GLN A 194 -8.54 10.23 9.11
C GLN A 194 -8.22 10.62 7.67
N GLN A 195 -9.15 10.36 6.75
CA GLN A 195 -9.04 10.83 5.37
C GLN A 195 -9.11 12.35 5.34
N LEU A 196 -8.12 13.00 4.73
CA LEU A 196 -8.08 14.46 4.62
C LEU A 196 -7.97 14.97 3.18
N THR A 197 -8.00 14.07 2.19
CA THR A 197 -8.06 14.41 0.76
C THR A 197 -8.94 13.39 0.06
N ASN A 198 -9.55 13.78 -1.06
CA ASN A 198 -10.21 12.82 -1.97
C ASN A 198 -9.26 12.27 -3.05
N PHE A 199 -7.98 12.62 -2.98
CA PHE A 199 -6.98 12.30 -4.00
C PHE A 199 -5.68 11.81 -3.38
N VAL A 200 -4.91 11.08 -4.18
CA VAL A 200 -3.51 10.74 -3.91
C VAL A 200 -2.60 11.39 -4.94
N LEU A 201 -1.32 11.50 -4.61
CA LEU A 201 -0.29 12.08 -5.47
C LEU A 201 0.82 11.07 -5.72
N THR A 202 1.22 10.93 -6.98
CA THR A 202 2.36 10.12 -7.41
C THR A 202 3.43 11.03 -8.01
N GLN A 203 4.64 10.91 -7.53
CA GLN A 203 5.78 11.77 -7.89
C GLN A 203 6.35 11.29 -9.22
N LEU A 204 6.26 12.10 -10.28
CA LEU A 204 6.77 11.69 -11.60
C LEU A 204 8.20 12.18 -11.81
N ILE A 205 8.41 13.50 -11.88
CA ILE A 205 9.72 14.10 -12.11
C ILE A 205 9.82 15.52 -11.50
N HIS A 206 11.03 15.91 -11.13
CA HIS A 206 11.39 17.30 -10.84
C HIS A 206 12.02 17.91 -12.08
N VAL A 207 11.25 18.75 -12.79
CA VAL A 207 11.76 19.57 -13.89
C VAL A 207 12.61 20.68 -13.28
N TYR A 208 13.92 20.46 -13.30
CA TYR A 208 14.88 21.35 -12.67
C TYR A 208 15.34 22.43 -13.65
N THR A 209 15.11 23.67 -13.27
CA THR A 209 15.69 24.86 -13.89
C THR A 209 16.28 25.74 -12.79
N GLN A 210 17.24 26.60 -13.16
CA GLN A 210 17.77 27.62 -12.27
C GLN A 210 16.83 28.85 -12.15
N ASP A 211 15.90 28.98 -13.10
CA ASP A 211 14.95 30.08 -13.20
C ASP A 211 13.65 29.80 -12.41
N ASP A 212 12.68 30.71 -12.49
CA ASP A 212 11.37 30.61 -11.81
C ASP A 212 10.48 29.46 -12.34
N ASP A 213 10.88 28.79 -13.42
CA ASP A 213 10.14 27.67 -14.04
C ASP A 213 10.43 26.30 -13.39
N ASN A 214 10.98 26.31 -12.17
CA ASN A 214 11.29 25.10 -11.42
C ASN A 214 10.01 24.45 -10.89
N ARG A 215 9.67 23.27 -11.42
CA ARG A 215 8.36 22.64 -11.20
C ARG A 215 8.44 21.13 -11.07
N ARG A 216 7.42 20.54 -10.45
CA ARG A 216 7.30 19.09 -10.22
C ARG A 216 6.06 18.58 -10.93
N LEU A 217 6.27 17.67 -11.88
CA LEU A 217 5.17 16.97 -12.51
C LEU A 217 4.71 15.88 -11.56
N THR A 218 3.44 15.97 -11.19
CA THR A 218 2.83 15.11 -10.18
C THR A 218 1.56 14.57 -10.77
N GLU A 219 1.37 13.27 -10.69
CA GLU A 219 0.11 12.68 -11.07
C GLU A 219 -0.86 12.75 -9.88
N ILE A 220 -2.06 13.25 -10.11
CA ILE A 220 -3.15 13.32 -9.13
C ILE A 220 -4.25 12.35 -9.53
N ASN A 221 -4.72 11.56 -8.56
CA ASN A 221 -5.72 10.51 -8.78
C ASN A 221 -6.73 10.47 -7.63
N ASN A 222 -8.03 10.55 -7.94
CA ASN A 222 -9.12 10.43 -6.96
C ASN A 222 -9.90 9.11 -7.08
N GLY A 223 -9.39 8.13 -7.81
CA GLY A 223 -10.01 6.82 -8.03
C GLY A 223 -10.97 6.78 -9.23
N TYR A 224 -11.44 7.93 -9.70
CA TYR A 224 -12.30 8.07 -10.88
C TYR A 224 -11.62 8.83 -12.01
N HIS A 225 -10.93 9.91 -11.67
CA HIS A 225 -10.22 10.79 -12.57
C HIS A 225 -8.74 10.86 -12.20
N LYS A 226 -7.91 10.89 -13.24
CA LYS A 226 -6.47 10.84 -13.15
C LYS A 226 -5.89 11.83 -14.15
N THR A 227 -5.07 12.76 -13.67
CA THR A 227 -4.41 13.78 -14.50
C THR A 227 -3.03 14.12 -13.96
N ILE A 228 -2.27 14.92 -14.71
CA ILE A 228 -0.92 15.35 -14.35
C ILE A 228 -0.95 16.85 -14.09
N ILE A 229 -0.49 17.24 -12.91
CA ILE A 229 -0.45 18.62 -12.46
C ILE A 229 1.00 19.10 -12.35
N GLN A 230 1.18 20.40 -12.56
CA GLN A 230 2.47 21.05 -12.42
C GLN A 230 2.52 21.81 -11.09
N LEU A 231 3.30 21.29 -10.14
CA LEU A 231 3.45 21.90 -8.83
C LEU A 231 4.73 22.75 -8.77
N PRO A 232 4.64 24.10 -8.72
CA PRO A 232 5.79 24.94 -8.45
C PRO A 232 6.25 24.75 -6.99
N ALA A 233 7.50 25.11 -6.69
CA ALA A 233 8.04 24.97 -5.33
C ALA A 233 7.17 25.70 -4.26
N LYS A 234 6.55 26.81 -4.64
CA LYS A 234 5.66 27.60 -3.77
C LYS A 234 4.39 26.84 -3.37
N ALA A 235 3.89 25.93 -4.20
CA ALA A 235 2.70 25.12 -3.89
C ALA A 235 2.92 24.24 -2.65
N PHE A 236 4.12 23.70 -2.45
CA PHE A 236 4.43 22.93 -1.23
C PHE A 236 4.59 23.80 0.03
N THR A 237 4.55 25.13 -0.09
CA THR A 237 4.71 26.07 1.04
C THR A 237 3.46 26.89 1.34
N SER A 238 2.54 26.99 0.38
CA SER A 238 1.29 27.71 0.47
C SER A 238 0.13 26.74 0.25
N LEU A 239 -0.67 26.52 1.30
CA LEU A 239 -1.84 25.66 1.23
C LEU A 239 -2.86 26.18 0.22
N GLU A 240 -3.13 27.48 0.24
CA GLU A 240 -4.04 28.15 -0.68
C GLU A 240 -3.63 27.97 -2.14
N MET A 241 -2.34 28.11 -2.46
CA MET A 241 -1.84 27.88 -3.82
C MET A 241 -1.98 26.41 -4.23
N PHE A 242 -1.68 25.48 -3.33
CA PHE A 242 -1.83 24.06 -3.58
C PHE A 242 -3.30 23.69 -3.86
N GLU A 243 -4.22 24.14 -3.02
CA GLU A 243 -5.67 23.93 -3.18
C GLU A 243 -6.20 24.56 -4.47
N THR A 244 -5.74 25.76 -4.81
CA THR A 244 -6.09 26.43 -6.07
C THR A 244 -5.67 25.59 -7.28
N ILE A 245 -4.43 25.07 -7.29
CA ILE A 245 -3.92 24.26 -8.41
C ILE A 245 -4.75 23.00 -8.59
N ILE A 246 -4.96 22.21 -7.53
CA ILE A 246 -5.69 20.95 -7.64
C ILE A 246 -7.17 21.16 -8.03
N THR A 247 -7.80 22.22 -7.55
CA THR A 247 -9.21 22.51 -7.83
C THR A 247 -9.43 22.92 -9.30
N ASN A 248 -8.44 23.57 -9.92
CA ASN A 248 -8.52 23.94 -11.34
C ASN A 248 -8.45 22.74 -12.29
N GLU A 249 -7.86 21.63 -11.84
CA GLU A 249 -7.60 20.45 -12.67
C GLU A 249 -8.77 19.45 -12.64
N GLY A 250 -9.73 19.64 -11.74
CA GLY A 250 -10.94 18.84 -11.69
C GLY A 250 -11.51 18.69 -10.28
N ALA A 251 -12.24 17.60 -10.06
CA ALA A 251 -12.89 17.28 -8.80
C ALA A 251 -11.88 16.76 -7.76
N PHE A 252 -10.89 17.59 -7.41
CA PHE A 252 -9.87 17.33 -6.40
C PHE A 252 -9.96 18.37 -5.30
N TRP A 253 -10.04 17.93 -4.05
CA TRP A 253 -10.16 18.83 -2.90
C TRP A 253 -9.54 18.22 -1.64
N THR A 254 -9.16 19.10 -0.74
CA THR A 254 -8.80 18.81 0.64
C THR A 254 -10.08 18.75 1.49
N MET A 255 -10.14 17.83 2.45
CA MET A 255 -11.29 17.70 3.35
C MET A 255 -11.13 18.60 4.58
N ASP A 256 -12.21 18.76 5.33
CA ASP A 256 -12.18 19.53 6.58
C ASP A 256 -11.13 18.98 7.55
N GLY A 257 -10.37 19.90 8.17
CA GLY A 257 -9.23 19.58 9.02
C GLY A 257 -7.91 19.33 8.28
N PHE A 258 -7.85 19.42 6.94
CA PHE A 258 -6.56 19.50 6.25
C PHE A 258 -5.87 20.83 6.58
N THR A 259 -4.58 20.79 6.93
CA THR A 259 -3.85 21.98 7.41
C THR A 259 -2.48 22.06 6.75
N LYS A 260 -1.82 23.21 6.90
CA LYS A 260 -0.44 23.41 6.46
C LYS A 260 0.54 22.38 7.05
N SER A 261 0.27 21.86 8.26
CA SER A 261 1.09 20.79 8.86
C SER A 261 1.00 19.49 8.06
N HIS A 262 -0.20 19.12 7.59
CA HIS A 262 -0.41 17.96 6.74
C HIS A 262 0.29 18.12 5.38
N LEU A 263 0.17 19.29 4.76
CA LEU A 263 0.90 19.61 3.53
C LEU A 263 2.43 19.53 3.72
N ASN A 264 2.95 20.00 4.85
CA ASN A 264 4.38 19.91 5.16
C ASN A 264 4.85 18.45 5.33
N ARG A 265 4.01 17.54 5.85
CA ARG A 265 4.32 16.10 5.93
C ARG A 265 4.34 15.42 4.55
N LEU A 266 3.39 15.77 3.68
CA LEU A 266 3.41 15.32 2.28
C LEU A 266 4.68 15.82 1.60
N LYS A 267 5.01 17.11 1.76
CA LYS A 267 6.23 17.72 1.25
C LYS A 267 7.49 16.98 1.70
N SER A 268 7.64 16.68 2.99
CA SER A 268 8.87 16.03 3.49
C SER A 268 9.10 14.63 2.92
N THR A 269 8.02 13.96 2.51
CA THR A 269 8.06 12.65 1.87
C THR A 269 8.33 12.81 0.38
N PHE A 270 7.45 13.52 -0.32
CA PHE A 270 7.43 13.55 -1.78
C PHE A 270 8.64 14.24 -2.38
N LEU A 271 9.18 15.29 -1.74
CA LEU A 271 10.33 16.00 -2.30
C LEU A 271 11.58 15.14 -2.49
N ARG A 272 11.68 14.01 -1.77
CA ARG A 272 12.80 13.06 -1.90
C ARG A 272 12.61 12.04 -3.02
N GLU A 273 11.38 11.86 -3.45
CA GLU A 273 10.99 10.79 -4.39
C GLU A 273 10.96 11.27 -5.84
N TYR A 274 11.02 12.57 -6.11
CA TYR A 274 11.08 13.07 -7.48
C TYR A 274 12.47 12.83 -8.10
N PRO A 275 12.58 12.03 -9.17
CA PRO A 275 13.79 11.98 -9.96
C PRO A 275 14.01 13.33 -10.66
N LYS A 276 15.25 13.79 -10.65
CA LYS A 276 15.64 15.03 -11.33
C LYS A 276 15.56 14.84 -12.85
N CYS A 277 14.97 15.82 -13.53
CA CYS A 277 14.76 15.83 -14.96
C CYS A 277 15.05 17.22 -15.55
N PHE A 278 15.55 17.26 -16.78
CA PHE A 278 15.78 18.49 -17.54
C PHE A 278 14.80 18.57 -18.72
N GLU A 279 14.17 19.71 -18.91
CA GLU A 279 13.28 19.93 -20.05
C GLU A 279 14.08 20.27 -21.31
N LEU A 280 13.71 19.63 -22.41
CA LEU A 280 14.26 19.90 -23.73
C LEU A 280 13.64 21.19 -24.27
N LYS A 281 14.31 22.33 -24.04
CA LYS A 281 13.84 23.65 -24.53
C LYS A 281 13.89 23.79 -26.05
N THR A 282 14.80 23.05 -26.69
CA THR A 282 14.97 23.04 -28.15
C THR A 282 15.23 21.62 -28.61
N LEU A 283 14.64 21.24 -29.75
CA LEU A 283 14.93 19.95 -30.40
C LEU A 283 16.22 20.00 -31.24
N GLY A 284 16.73 18.82 -31.60
CA GLY A 284 17.99 18.65 -32.32
C GLY A 284 19.15 18.27 -31.41
N TRP A 285 20.37 18.62 -31.81
CA TRP A 285 21.59 18.31 -31.06
C TRP A 285 21.63 19.01 -29.70
N GLN A 286 21.69 18.21 -28.64
CA GLN A 286 21.82 18.67 -27.27
C GLN A 286 23.30 18.74 -26.86
N PRO A 287 23.68 19.65 -25.94
CA PRO A 287 25.06 19.77 -25.46
C PRO A 287 25.55 18.49 -24.76
N GLU A 288 24.65 17.64 -24.29
CA GLU A 288 24.95 16.34 -23.65
C GLU A 288 25.24 15.22 -24.65
N GLY A 289 25.34 15.54 -25.95
CA GLY A 289 25.87 14.64 -26.96
C GLY A 289 24.86 13.67 -27.57
N PHE A 290 23.57 14.02 -27.54
CA PHE A 290 22.52 13.26 -28.21
C PHE A 290 21.67 14.16 -29.10
N PHE A 291 20.95 13.56 -30.04
CA PHE A 291 19.99 14.26 -30.88
C PHE A 291 18.56 14.00 -30.39
N SER A 292 17.80 15.05 -30.10
CA SER A 292 16.41 14.92 -29.70
C SER A 292 15.47 15.19 -30.87
N TYR A 293 14.67 14.19 -31.22
CA TYR A 293 13.42 14.38 -31.96
C TYR A 293 12.30 14.72 -30.98
N SER A 294 11.14 15.12 -31.50
CA SER A 294 9.96 15.36 -30.68
C SER A 294 9.41 14.10 -30.03
N ASN A 295 9.61 12.93 -30.65
CA ASN A 295 9.06 11.63 -30.23
C ASN A 295 10.11 10.59 -29.83
N LYS A 296 11.41 10.84 -30.06
CA LYS A 296 12.52 9.92 -29.72
C LYS A 296 13.80 10.69 -29.44
N ILE A 297 14.72 10.07 -28.71
CA ILE A 297 16.10 10.52 -28.58
C ILE A 297 17.01 9.56 -29.37
N TYR A 298 18.06 10.08 -30.01
CA TYR A 298 19.12 9.30 -30.64
C TYR A 298 20.45 9.56 -29.94
N LYS A 299 21.00 8.52 -29.30
CA LYS A 299 22.34 8.49 -28.70
C LYS A 299 22.94 7.11 -28.93
N GLU A 300 23.56 6.93 -30.10
CA GLU A 300 24.03 5.62 -30.62
C GLU A 300 22.89 4.62 -30.92
N GLU A 301 21.83 4.65 -30.13
CA GLU A 301 20.57 3.95 -30.30
C GLU A 301 19.37 4.91 -30.19
N LEU A 302 18.19 4.41 -30.60
CA LEU A 302 16.94 5.14 -30.47
C LEU A 302 16.29 4.83 -29.12
N ILE A 303 16.06 5.88 -28.34
CA ILE A 303 15.43 5.83 -27.02
C ILE A 303 14.02 6.41 -27.13
N ASP A 304 13.05 5.67 -26.61
CA ASP A 304 11.65 6.07 -26.55
C ASP A 304 11.36 6.93 -25.32
N PHE A 305 10.49 7.93 -25.49
CA PHE A 305 9.87 8.59 -24.35
C PHE A 305 8.77 7.70 -23.77
N ASN A 306 8.62 7.72 -22.44
CA ASN A 306 7.48 7.12 -21.79
C ASN A 306 6.19 7.93 -22.03
N SER A 307 5.06 7.48 -21.48
CA SER A 307 3.76 8.16 -21.61
C SER A 307 3.78 9.64 -21.17
N TYR A 308 4.65 9.98 -20.21
CA TYR A 308 4.79 11.33 -19.67
C TYR A 308 5.77 12.19 -20.47
N GLY A 309 6.33 11.69 -21.56
CA GLY A 309 7.32 12.39 -22.37
C GLY A 309 8.73 12.38 -21.77
N VAL A 310 9.04 11.46 -20.86
CA VAL A 310 10.35 11.35 -20.19
C VAL A 310 11.17 10.22 -20.77
N ALA A 311 12.45 10.47 -21.05
CA ALA A 311 13.43 9.48 -21.47
C ALA A 311 14.70 9.60 -20.62
N GLU A 312 15.31 8.46 -20.32
CA GLU A 312 16.58 8.37 -19.59
C GLU A 312 17.73 8.29 -20.59
N VAL A 313 18.76 9.11 -20.40
CA VAL A 313 19.93 9.17 -21.27
C VAL A 313 21.19 9.23 -20.40
N GLY A 314 21.88 8.09 -20.27
CA GLY A 314 22.91 7.95 -19.23
C GLY A 314 22.25 7.95 -17.85
N ASP A 315 22.74 8.77 -16.91
CA ASP A 315 22.20 8.87 -15.54
C ASP A 315 21.21 10.04 -15.36
N LEU A 316 20.76 10.68 -16.45
CA LEU A 316 19.92 11.87 -16.41
C LEU A 316 18.59 11.65 -17.16
N ASN A 317 17.53 12.27 -16.66
CA ASN A 317 16.22 12.26 -17.28
C ASN A 317 15.98 13.53 -18.11
N TYR A 318 15.34 13.35 -19.27
CA TYR A 318 14.99 14.43 -20.18
C TYR A 318 13.50 14.40 -20.51
N LEU A 319 12.87 15.56 -20.48
CA LEU A 319 11.45 15.74 -20.76
C LEU A 319 11.24 16.41 -22.12
N SER A 320 10.47 15.76 -22.99
CA SER A 320 9.88 16.34 -24.19
C SER A 320 8.39 16.55 -23.97
N MET A 321 7.98 17.81 -23.82
CA MET A 321 6.55 18.14 -23.69
C MET A 321 5.76 17.79 -24.95
N GLY A 322 6.40 17.87 -26.13
CA GLY A 322 5.80 17.45 -27.40
C GLY A 322 5.54 15.94 -27.52
N ALA A 323 6.27 15.10 -26.76
CA ALA A 323 6.02 13.67 -26.64
C ALA A 323 5.02 13.30 -25.54
N SER A 324 4.77 14.22 -24.61
CA SER A 324 4.03 13.92 -23.39
C SER A 324 2.52 13.86 -23.62
N SER A 325 1.83 12.94 -22.95
CA SER A 325 0.37 12.91 -22.89
C SER A 325 -0.23 14.01 -21.98
N ILE A 326 0.61 14.83 -21.35
CA ILE A 326 0.19 15.91 -20.43
C ILE A 326 -0.70 16.91 -21.15
N LEU A 327 -0.47 17.11 -22.46
CA LEU A 327 -1.17 18.09 -23.27
C LEU A 327 -2.40 17.51 -23.99
N ASP A 328 -2.71 16.22 -23.83
CA ASP A 328 -3.78 15.55 -24.60
C ASP A 328 -5.19 16.08 -24.25
N GLY A 329 -5.36 16.78 -23.12
CA GLY A 329 -6.60 17.44 -22.71
C GLY A 329 -6.66 18.95 -23.00
N VAL A 330 -5.56 19.55 -23.47
CA VAL A 330 -5.50 20.98 -23.79
C VAL A 330 -6.06 21.20 -25.20
N ARG A 331 -6.87 22.26 -25.40
CA ARG A 331 -7.41 22.57 -26.72
C ARG A 331 -6.25 22.79 -27.70
N SER A 332 -6.39 22.29 -28.93
CA SER A 332 -5.33 22.34 -29.95
C SER A 332 -4.85 23.75 -30.32
N GLU A 333 -5.61 24.79 -29.95
CA GLU A 333 -5.26 26.21 -30.13
C GLU A 333 -4.28 26.72 -29.06
N ASP A 334 -4.20 26.05 -27.91
CA ASP A 334 -3.34 26.38 -26.78
C ASP A 334 -2.08 25.49 -26.69
N ASP A 335 -1.87 24.58 -27.66
CA ASP A 335 -0.68 23.72 -27.73
C ASP A 335 0.55 24.48 -28.22
N ILE A 336 1.29 25.04 -27.26
CA ILE A 336 2.53 25.78 -27.50
C ILE A 336 3.65 24.92 -28.14
N TYR A 337 3.58 23.59 -28.04
CA TYR A 337 4.59 22.65 -28.58
C TYR A 337 4.19 22.08 -29.94
N LYS A 338 3.15 22.60 -30.58
CA LYS A 338 2.68 22.16 -31.90
C LYS A 338 3.76 22.19 -32.98
N ASN A 339 4.66 23.17 -32.93
CA ASN A 339 5.76 23.29 -33.90
C ASN A 339 6.84 22.21 -33.70
N ASP A 340 7.07 21.80 -32.46
CA ASP A 340 8.07 20.80 -32.13
C ASP A 340 7.68 19.43 -32.70
N LYS A 341 6.38 19.12 -32.75
CA LYS A 341 5.82 17.87 -33.28
C LYS A 341 6.24 17.59 -34.74
N TYR A 342 6.67 18.58 -35.51
CA TYR A 342 7.17 18.38 -36.88
C TYR A 342 8.54 17.69 -36.94
N LEU A 343 9.44 17.93 -35.98
CA LEU A 343 10.76 17.29 -35.95
C LEU A 343 10.68 15.91 -35.28
N LYS A 344 9.87 15.02 -35.86
CA LYS A 344 9.71 13.65 -35.39
C LYS A 344 10.59 12.67 -36.15
N PHE A 345 11.07 11.65 -35.45
CA PHE A 345 11.68 10.49 -36.06
C PHE A 345 10.61 9.66 -36.76
N ILE A 346 10.85 9.36 -38.04
CA ILE A 346 10.03 8.46 -38.86
C ILE A 346 11.00 7.49 -39.54
N GLN A 347 10.80 6.20 -39.31
CA GLN A 347 11.59 5.19 -40.00
C GLN A 347 11.28 5.23 -41.50
N ALA A 348 12.27 5.61 -42.30
CA ALA A 348 12.13 5.65 -43.76
C ALA A 348 12.03 4.23 -44.34
N LYS A 349 11.14 4.07 -45.33
CA LYS A 349 10.97 2.82 -46.09
C LYS A 349 12.00 2.66 -47.22
N ILE A 350 12.68 3.74 -47.57
CA ILE A 350 13.66 3.81 -48.64
C ILE A 350 14.98 4.32 -48.07
N THR A 351 16.07 3.94 -48.72
CA THR A 351 17.40 4.43 -48.41
C THR A 351 17.58 5.89 -48.81
N LEU A 352 18.56 6.57 -48.22
CA LEU A 352 18.92 7.93 -48.62
C LEU A 352 19.27 8.00 -50.12
N LYS A 353 19.94 6.97 -50.66
CA LYS A 353 20.29 6.90 -52.08
C LYS A 353 19.06 6.90 -52.98
N GLU A 354 18.07 6.06 -52.67
CA GLU A 354 16.82 5.99 -53.42
C GLU A 354 16.04 7.30 -53.30
N TRP A 355 15.98 7.90 -52.11
CA TRP A 355 15.37 9.21 -51.91
C TRP A 355 16.05 10.29 -52.77
N CYS A 356 17.38 10.35 -52.78
CA CYS A 356 18.14 11.29 -53.62
C CYS A 356 17.84 11.08 -55.12
N GLN A 357 17.78 9.81 -55.58
CA GLN A 357 17.44 9.49 -56.96
C GLN A 357 16.02 9.94 -57.33
N LEU A 358 15.05 9.77 -56.42
CA LEU A 358 13.68 10.26 -56.62
C LEU A 358 13.63 11.79 -56.67
N MET A 359 14.35 12.48 -55.78
CA MET A 359 14.41 13.94 -55.78
C MET A 359 14.96 14.50 -57.10
N VAL A 360 16.06 13.96 -57.61
CA VAL A 360 16.63 14.37 -58.90
C VAL A 360 15.73 13.98 -60.08
N LYS A 361 15.05 12.83 -60.00
CA LYS A 361 14.12 12.41 -61.05
C LYS A 361 12.92 13.36 -61.21
N VAL A 362 12.37 13.85 -60.11
CA VAL A 362 11.20 14.76 -60.12
C VAL A 362 11.65 16.21 -60.34
N TYR A 363 12.76 16.61 -59.74
CA TYR A 363 13.33 17.95 -59.83
C TYR A 363 14.79 17.86 -60.29
N PRO A 364 15.06 17.88 -61.61
CA PRO A 364 16.42 17.65 -62.14
C PRO A 364 17.45 18.65 -61.60
N ASP A 365 17.34 19.92 -62.00
CA ASP A 365 18.32 20.95 -61.65
C ASP A 365 18.16 21.42 -60.18
N HIS A 366 16.94 21.41 -59.66
CA HIS A 366 16.63 21.91 -58.32
C HIS A 366 16.75 20.84 -57.22
N GLY A 367 16.61 19.56 -57.54
CA GLY A 367 16.67 18.46 -56.58
C GLY A 367 18.03 18.30 -55.95
N MET A 368 19.11 18.53 -56.72
CA MET A 368 20.48 18.54 -56.19
C MET A 368 20.67 19.62 -55.12
N MET A 369 20.07 20.79 -55.29
CA MET A 369 20.10 21.86 -54.29
C MET A 369 19.34 21.45 -53.02
N GLY A 370 18.16 20.84 -53.17
CA GLY A 370 17.37 20.32 -52.05
C GLY A 370 18.12 19.26 -51.24
N ILE A 371 18.75 18.30 -51.92
CA ILE A 371 19.58 17.26 -51.28
C ILE A 371 20.76 17.91 -50.53
N SER A 372 21.46 18.84 -51.18
CA SER A 372 22.59 19.56 -50.57
C SER A 372 22.16 20.33 -49.33
N TRP A 373 20.98 20.95 -49.38
CA TRP A 373 20.44 21.68 -48.24
C TRP A 373 20.05 20.77 -47.07
N VAL A 374 19.45 19.59 -47.33
CA VAL A 374 19.14 18.62 -46.27
C VAL A 374 20.40 18.19 -45.52
N LEU A 375 21.48 17.88 -46.25
CA LEU A 375 22.76 17.53 -45.64
C LEU A 375 23.33 18.73 -44.85
N LEU A 376 23.29 19.92 -45.43
CA LEU A 376 23.75 21.15 -44.76
C LEU A 376 22.94 21.45 -43.48
N ALA A 377 21.62 21.23 -43.48
CA ALA A 377 20.76 21.42 -42.33
C ALA A 377 21.08 20.43 -41.19
N ALA A 378 21.40 19.18 -41.52
CA ALA A 378 21.80 18.16 -40.54
C ALA A 378 23.12 18.49 -39.83
N PHE A 379 24.04 19.20 -40.52
CA PHE A 379 25.34 19.64 -40.00
C PHE A 379 25.42 21.16 -39.79
N LYS A 380 24.27 21.80 -39.54
CA LYS A 380 24.16 23.26 -39.39
C LYS A 380 25.09 23.78 -38.29
N ASP A 381 25.26 23.05 -37.21
CA ASP A 381 26.15 23.37 -36.09
C ASP A 381 27.62 23.45 -36.53
N VAL A 382 28.07 22.51 -37.38
CA VAL A 382 29.43 22.50 -37.95
C VAL A 382 29.63 23.70 -38.88
N VAL A 383 28.65 24.00 -39.74
CA VAL A 383 28.69 25.13 -40.67
C VAL A 383 28.73 26.47 -39.93
N PHE A 384 27.86 26.65 -38.93
CA PHE A 384 27.84 27.86 -38.11
C PHE A 384 29.15 28.05 -37.34
N ARG A 385 29.74 26.98 -36.78
CA ARG A 385 31.00 27.08 -36.06
C ARG A 385 32.14 27.61 -36.93
N ARG A 386 32.14 27.28 -38.22
CA ARG A 386 33.17 27.71 -39.16
C ARG A 386 32.92 29.10 -39.74
N ASN A 387 31.69 29.41 -40.10
CA ASN A 387 31.35 30.58 -40.93
C ASN A 387 30.52 31.64 -40.19
N ASN A 388 30.10 31.39 -38.94
CA ASN A 388 29.17 32.20 -38.17
C ASN A 388 27.84 32.53 -38.91
N ASN A 389 27.53 31.76 -39.95
CA ASN A 389 26.37 31.92 -40.81
C ASN A 389 26.08 30.58 -41.50
N CYS A 390 24.83 30.33 -41.85
CA CYS A 390 24.38 29.18 -42.60
C CYS A 390 23.36 29.63 -43.64
N PRO A 391 23.51 29.25 -44.92
CA PRO A 391 22.59 29.66 -45.95
C PRO A 391 21.18 29.11 -45.68
N ILE A 392 20.18 29.98 -45.83
CA ILE A 392 18.76 29.63 -45.78
C ILE A 392 18.25 29.64 -47.23
N PRO A 393 17.66 28.53 -47.72
CA PRO A 393 17.16 28.47 -49.08
C PRO A 393 15.94 29.38 -49.19
N TYR A 394 15.98 30.27 -50.17
CA TYR A 394 14.83 31.08 -50.54
C TYR A 394 13.96 30.29 -51.52
N ALA A 395 13.13 29.39 -51.00
CA ALA A 395 12.24 28.54 -51.79
C ALA A 395 10.95 29.29 -52.19
N TYR A 396 11.11 30.35 -52.98
CA TYR A 396 10.01 31.12 -53.57
C TYR A 396 9.96 30.89 -55.09
N GLY A 397 8.74 30.82 -55.64
CA GLY A 397 8.51 30.63 -57.08
C GLY A 397 7.03 30.79 -57.41
N ALA A 398 6.71 30.99 -58.69
CA ALA A 398 5.32 31.01 -59.14
C ALA A 398 4.69 29.63 -58.89
N VAL A 399 3.57 29.61 -58.18
CA VAL A 399 2.74 28.42 -57.95
C VAL A 399 2.07 27.99 -59.24
#